data_AF-A0A1F8ZQV2-F1
#
_entry.id   AF-A0A1F8ZQV2-F1
#
_cell.length_a   1.000
_cell.length_b   1.000
_cell.length_c   1.000
_cell.angle_alpha   90.00
_cell.angle_beta   90.00
_cell.angle_gamma   90.00
#
_symmetry.space_group_name_H-M   'P 1'
#
loop_
_entity.id
_entity.type
_entity.pdbx_description
1 polymer ?
#
loop_
_entity_poly.entity_id
_entity_poly.type
_entity_poly.pdbx_seq_one_letter_code
_entity_poly.pdbx_strand_id
1 'polypeptide(L)' 'MVIKLFRQVSDYIDKLPKEQSAMIYAVLEDMKQYGLQAPLVSMRQIKGKLWEIKISQTRIFYMKLELRSGA' A
#
# COMPACT_ATOMS: atom_id res chain seq x y z
N MET A 1 2.65 1.27 11.60
CA MET A 1 2.15 2.28 10.64
C MET A 1 0.65 2.07 10.45
N VAL A 2 -0.16 3.12 10.28
CA VAL A 2 -1.59 2.96 9.94
C VAL A 2 -1.77 3.11 8.44
N ILE A 3 -2.41 2.13 7.81
CA ILE A 3 -2.79 2.17 6.40
C ILE A 3 -4.29 2.36 6.31
N LYS A 4 -4.72 3.39 5.58
CA LYS A 4 -6.13 3.59 5.20
C LYS A 4 -6.24 3.42 3.69
N LEU A 5 -7.10 2.51 3.26
CA LEU A 5 -7.46 2.34 1.86
C LEU A 5 -8.68 3.21 1.56
N PHE A 6 -8.67 3.88 0.41
CA PHE A 6 -9.90 4.42 -0.15
C PHE A 6 -10.79 3.26 -0.57
N ARG A 7 -12.12 3.41 -0.40
CA ARG A 7 -13.09 2.35 -0.70
C ARG A 7 -12.92 1.81 -2.13
N GLN A 8 -12.67 2.67 -3.10
CA GLN A 8 -12.47 2.27 -4.48
C GLN A 8 -11.25 1.37 -4.67
N VAL A 9 -10.23 1.51 -3.81
CA VAL A 9 -9.02 0.68 -3.83
C VAL A 9 -9.31 -0.69 -3.22
N SER A 10 -10.00 -0.76 -2.08
CA SER A 10 -10.39 -2.07 -1.52
C SER A 10 -11.34 -2.81 -2.46
N ASP A 11 -12.33 -2.13 -3.02
CA ASP A 11 -13.28 -2.72 -3.98
C ASP A 11 -12.59 -3.25 -5.24
N TYR A 12 -11.49 -2.62 -5.66
CA TYR A 12 -10.67 -3.11 -6.76
C TYR A 12 -9.90 -4.38 -6.36
N ILE A 13 -9.24 -4.36 -5.21
CA ILE A 13 -8.44 -5.49 -4.72
C ILE A 13 -9.34 -6.72 -4.52
N ASP A 14 -10.54 -6.54 -3.98
CA ASP A 14 -11.49 -7.63 -3.71
C ASP A 14 -12.03 -8.30 -4.98
N LYS A 15 -11.95 -7.62 -6.13
CA LYS A 15 -12.35 -8.16 -7.44
C LYS A 15 -11.23 -8.89 -8.18
N LEU A 16 -10.00 -8.83 -7.68
CA LEU A 16 -8.88 -9.57 -8.28
C LEU A 16 -9.02 -11.08 -8.03
N PRO A 17 -8.34 -11.92 -8.82
CA PRO A 17 -8.21 -13.33 -8.50
C PRO A 17 -7.74 -13.55 -7.06
N LYS A 18 -8.30 -14.55 -6.38
CA LYS A 18 -8.11 -14.79 -4.94
C LYS A 18 -6.64 -14.80 -4.49
N GLU A 19 -5.76 -15.38 -5.31
CA GLU A 19 -4.33 -15.43 -5.02
C GLU A 19 -3.67 -14.05 -5.06
N GLN A 20 -4.09 -13.20 -6.01
CA GLN A 20 -3.56 -11.84 -6.15
C GLN A 20 -4.07 -10.94 -5.03
N SER A 21 -5.36 -11.01 -4.70
CA SER A 21 -5.93 -10.21 -3.59
C SER A 21 -5.31 -10.61 -2.25
N ALA A 22 -5.16 -11.91 -1.98
CA ALA A 22 -4.52 -12.41 -0.78
C ALA A 22 -3.06 -11.93 -0.64
N MET A 23 -2.29 -11.98 -1.74
CA MET A 23 -0.91 -11.46 -1.76
C MET A 23 -0.84 -9.97 -1.45
N ILE A 24 -1.75 -9.17 -2.02
CA ILE A 24 -1.80 -7.72 -1.77
C ILE A 24 -2.11 -7.45 -0.30
N TYR A 25 -3.11 -8.12 0.27
CA TYR A 25 -3.46 -7.93 1.68
C TYR A 25 -2.34 -8.37 2.62
N ALA A 26 -1.65 -9.48 2.32
CA ALA A 26 -0.48 -9.92 3.10
C ALA A 26 0.62 -8.84 3.11
N VAL A 27 0.94 -8.28 1.94
CA VAL A 27 1.91 -7.19 1.82
C VAL A 27 1.47 -5.95 2.61
N LEU A 28 0.19 -5.59 2.58
CA LEU A 28 -0.32 -4.44 3.34
C LEU A 28 -0.22 -4.67 4.86
N GLU A 29 -0.43 -5.91 5.33
CA GLU A 29 -0.19 -6.27 6.74
C GLU A 29 1.29 -6.20 7.11
N ASP A 30 2.18 -6.75 6.27
CA ASP A 30 3.63 -6.65 6.47
C ASP A 30 4.07 -5.18 6.54
N MET A 31 3.50 -4.33 5.69
CA MET A 31 3.77 -2.89 5.74
C MET A 31 3.28 -2.23 7.04
N LYS A 32 2.18 -2.68 7.64
CA LYS A 32 1.73 -2.16 8.95
C LYS A 32 2.73 -2.51 10.04
N GLN A 33 3.29 -3.73 10.00
CA GLN A 33 4.22 -4.28 10.98
C GLN A 33 5.64 -3.76 10.82
N TYR A 34 6.20 -3.82 9.61
CA TYR A 34 7.60 -3.52 9.31
C TYR A 34 7.80 -2.14 8.66
N GLY A 35 6.71 -1.40 8.42
CA GLY A 35 6.77 -0.14 7.69
C GLY A 35 7.18 -0.36 6.25
N LEU A 36 8.00 0.55 5.72
CA LEU A 36 8.39 0.55 4.30
C LEU A 36 9.53 -0.43 3.97
N GLN A 37 9.98 -1.21 4.96
CA GLN A 37 11.00 -2.25 4.79
C GLN A 37 10.38 -3.63 4.54
N ALA A 38 9.07 -3.69 4.33
CA ALA A 38 8.35 -4.94 4.07
C ALA A 38 8.98 -5.71 2.89
N PRO A 39 9.20 -7.03 3.03
CA PRO A 39 9.68 -7.87 1.94
C PRO A 39 8.73 -7.82 0.75
N LEU A 40 9.22 -8.04 -0.47
CA LEU A 40 8.43 -8.12 -1.71
C LEU A 40 7.83 -6.79 -2.22
N VAL A 41 8.02 -5.67 -1.52
CA VAL A 41 7.55 -4.36 -1.97
C VAL A 41 8.65 -3.61 -2.69
N SER A 42 8.42 -3.32 -3.98
CA SER A 42 9.18 -2.28 -4.68
C SER A 42 8.42 -0.98 -4.58
N MET A 43 9.03 0.03 -3.97
CA MET A 43 8.46 1.37 -3.89
C MET A 43 9.15 2.33 -4.84
N ARG A 44 8.37 3.19 -5.48
CA ARG A 44 8.88 4.27 -6.32
C ARG A 44 8.16 5.57 -6.00
N GLN A 45 8.92 6.66 -5.81
CA GLN A 45 8.33 7.99 -5.76
C GLN A 45 8.01 8.45 -7.20
N ILE A 46 6.78 8.93 -7.41
CA ILE A 46 6.36 9.43 -8.72
C ILE A 46 6.55 10.95 -8.76
N LYS A 47 5.85 11.67 -7.88
CA LYS A 47 5.89 13.14 -7.82
C LYS A 47 5.45 13.62 -6.45
N GLY A 48 6.25 14.48 -5.81
CA GLY A 48 5.93 15.05 -4.50
C GLY A 48 5.63 13.96 -3.47
N LYS A 49 4.44 14.00 -2.86
CA LYS A 49 4.02 13.00 -1.86
C LYS A 49 3.37 11.74 -2.44
N LEU A 50 3.29 11.62 -3.78
CA LEU A 50 2.70 10.46 -4.44
C LEU A 50 3.75 9.37 -4.67
N TRP A 51 3.44 8.18 -4.19
CA TRP A 51 4.27 6.99 -4.28
C TRP A 51 3.52 5.84 -4.92
N GLU A 52 4.27 4.87 -5.42
CA GLU A 52 3.81 3.61 -5.96
C GLU A 52 4.36 2.46 -5.14
N ILE A 53 3.53 1.44 -4.93
CA ILE A 53 3.89 0.10 -4.47
C ILE A 53 3.60 -0.85 -5.62
N LYS A 54 4.61 -1.55 -6.11
CA LYS A 54 4.44 -2.65 -7.04
C LYS A 54 4.38 -3.97 -6.28
N ILE A 55 3.26 -4.68 -6.41
CA ILE A 55 3.01 -6.02 -5.86
C ILE A 55 2.70 -6.93 -7.04
N SER A 56 3.65 -7.78 -7.44
CA SER A 56 3.54 -8.58 -8.66
C SER A 56 3.24 -7.71 -9.89
N GLN A 57 2.11 -7.93 -10.57
CA GLN A 57 1.65 -7.15 -11.72
C GLN A 57 0.79 -5.93 -11.33
N THR A 58 0.40 -5.82 -10.06
CA THR A 58 -0.48 -4.75 -9.58
C THR A 58 0.34 -3.58 -9.02
N ARG A 59 -0.10 -2.36 -9.33
CA ARG A 59 0.48 -1.11 -8.82
C ARG A 59 -0.56 -0.38 -7.99
N ILE A 60 -0.21 -0.09 -6.74
CA ILE A 60 -1.07 0.67 -5.82
C ILE A 60 -0.39 2.00 -5.54
N PHE A 61 -1.11 3.09 -5.78
CA PHE A 61 -0.64 4.43 -5.47
C PHE A 61 -1.01 4.82 -4.06
N TYR A 62 -0.09 5.45 -3.34
CA TYR A 62 -0.30 5.88 -1.96
C TYR A 62 0.38 7.20 -1.65
N MET A 63 -0.03 7.81 -0.54
CA MET A 63 0.57 9.02 0.00
C MET A 63 0.88 8.81 1.48
N LYS A 64 2.05 9.27 1.91
CA LYS A 64 2.41 9.33 3.33
C LYS A 64 1.75 10.56 3.95
N LEU A 65 0.88 10.35 4.92
CA LEU A 65 0.30 11.40 5.73
C LEU A 65 1.09 11.49 7.02
N GLU A 66 1.86 12.56 7.18
CA GLU A 66 2.46 12.91 8.46
C GLU A 66 1.36 13.54 9.31
N LEU A 67 0.98 12.85 10.39
CA LEU A 67 0.17 13.48 11.42
C LEU A 67 1.04 14.56 12.06
N ARG A 68 0.68 15.83 11.85
CA ARG A 68 1.28 16.92 12.59
C ARG A 68 0.90 16.74 14.05
N SER A 69 1.85 16.33 14.88
CA SER A 69 1.76 16.52 16.32
C SER A 69 1.65 18.02 16.54
N GLY A 70 0.48 18.50 16.99
CA GLY A 70 0.32 19.90 17.37
C GLY A 70 1.33 20.23 18.45
N ALA A 71 2.14 21.27 18.21
CA ALA A 71 2.94 21.95 19.21
C ALA A 71 2.03 22.81 20.10
#